data_AF-A0A452QAR5-F1
#
_entry.id   AF-A0A452QAR5-F1
#
_cell.length_a   1.000
_cell.length_b   1.000
_cell.length_c   1.000
_cell.angle_alpha   90.00
_cell.angle_beta   90.00
_cell.angle_gamma   90.00
#
_symmetry.space_group_name_H-M   'P 1'
#
loop_
_entity.id
_entity.type
_entity.pdbx_description
1 polymer ?
#
loop_
_entity_poly.entity_id
_entity_poly.type
_entity_poly.pdbx_seq_one_letter_code
_entity_poly.pdbx_strand_id
1 'polypeptide(L)'
;MENYGIEWHSVRDSEGQKLLIGVGPEGISICKDDFCPINRIAYPVVQMATQSGKNVYLTVAKESGNSVVLLFKMISTRAASGLYRALTETHAFYRCDTVTSAVMMQYSRDLKGHLASLFLNENINLGKKYVFDIKRTSKEVYDHARRALYNAGVVDLVSRSDHSPPNSPLKSSESSMNCASCEGLSCQQTRALQEKLRKLKEAMLCMVCCEEEINSAFCPCGHTVCCEGCAAQLQSCPVCRSRVEHVQHVYLPTHTSLLNLTVI
;
A
#
# COMPACT_ATOMS: atom_id res chain seq x y z
N MET A 1 7.68 5.43 -12.39
CA MET A 1 8.67 4.34 -12.59
C MET A 1 7.90 3.02 -12.72
N GLU A 2 8.19 2.20 -13.73
CA GLU A 2 7.41 0.96 -14.01
C GLU A 2 7.39 -0.05 -12.86
N ASN A 3 8.40 -0.02 -11.98
CA ASN A 3 8.56 -0.97 -10.88
C ASN A 3 8.19 -0.41 -9.50
N TYR A 4 7.58 0.78 -9.44
CA TYR A 4 7.21 1.39 -8.16
C TYR A 4 6.11 0.58 -7.45
N GLY A 5 6.35 0.24 -6.18
CA GLY A 5 5.40 -0.54 -5.37
C GLY A 5 5.33 -2.03 -5.71
N ILE A 6 6.35 -2.58 -6.38
CA ILE A 6 6.45 -4.03 -6.67
C ILE A 6 7.34 -4.71 -5.63
N GLU A 7 6.82 -5.75 -4.98
CA GLU A 7 7.59 -6.66 -4.12
C GLU A 7 8.12 -7.85 -4.93
N TRP A 8 9.44 -8.08 -4.90
CA TRP A 8 10.09 -9.12 -5.71
C TRP A 8 10.45 -10.36 -4.89
N HIS A 9 10.12 -11.54 -5.43
CA HIS A 9 10.41 -12.84 -4.82
C HIS A 9 11.22 -13.72 -5.78
N SER A 10 12.36 -14.24 -5.33
CA SER A 10 13.13 -15.24 -6.08
C SER A 10 12.50 -16.63 -6.00
N VAL A 11 12.24 -17.23 -7.16
CA VAL A 11 11.58 -18.53 -7.28
C VAL A 11 12.31 -19.42 -8.28
N ARG A 12 11.94 -20.71 -8.31
CA ARG A 12 12.23 -21.60 -9.43
C ARG A 12 10.93 -22.14 -10.02
N ASP A 13 10.88 -22.31 -11.33
CA ASP A 13 9.73 -22.95 -11.98
C ASP A 13 9.73 -24.48 -11.84
N SER A 14 8.86 -25.15 -12.60
CA SER A 14 8.80 -26.62 -12.68
C SER A 14 10.11 -27.25 -13.17
N GLU A 15 10.79 -26.58 -14.11
CA GLU A 15 12.03 -27.03 -14.77
C GLU A 15 13.29 -26.71 -13.95
N GLY A 16 13.16 -25.88 -12.91
CA GLY A 16 14.24 -25.48 -12.02
C GLY A 16 14.95 -24.19 -12.45
N GLN A 17 14.44 -23.50 -13.48
CA GLN A 17 14.94 -22.19 -13.92
C GLN A 17 14.68 -21.15 -12.85
N LYS A 18 15.68 -20.31 -12.56
CA LYS A 18 15.53 -19.20 -11.61
C LYS A 18 14.74 -18.07 -12.25
N LEU A 19 13.73 -17.60 -11.53
CA LEU A 19 12.84 -16.51 -11.94
C LEU A 19 12.67 -15.52 -10.79
N LEU A 20 12.23 -14.31 -11.13
CA LEU A 20 11.79 -13.29 -10.20
C LEU A 20 10.29 -13.04 -10.40
N ILE A 21 9.52 -13.12 -9.32
CA ILE A 21 8.09 -12.83 -9.31
C ILE A 21 7.88 -11.50 -8.61
N GLY A 22 7.43 -10.49 -9.36
CA GLY A 22 7.07 -9.18 -8.84
C GLY A 22 5.57 -9.10 -8.57
N VAL A 23 5.16 -8.80 -7.34
CA VAL A 23 3.76 -8.58 -6.97
C VAL A 23 3.54 -7.09 -6.75
N GLY A 24 2.63 -6.48 -7.52
CA GLY A 24 2.41 -5.03 -7.47
C GLY A 24 0.98 -4.63 -7.81
N PRO A 25 0.69 -3.32 -7.87
CA PRO A 25 -0.68 -2.80 -8.02
C PRO A 25 -1.42 -3.29 -9.27
N GLU A 26 -0.69 -3.40 -10.39
CA GLU A 26 -1.27 -3.79 -11.69
C GLU A 26 -1.43 -5.31 -11.86
N GLY A 27 -0.76 -6.10 -11.02
CA GLY A 27 -0.74 -7.56 -11.15
C GLY A 27 0.62 -8.16 -10.81
N ILE A 28 0.88 -9.30 -11.44
CA ILE A 28 2.03 -10.16 -11.17
C ILE A 28 2.96 -10.12 -12.38
N SER A 29 4.22 -9.76 -12.16
CA SER A 29 5.26 -9.74 -13.19
C SER A 29 6.16 -10.97 -13.01
N ILE A 30 6.48 -11.65 -14.10
CA ILE A 30 7.39 -12.78 -14.14
C ILE A 30 8.60 -12.34 -14.94
N CYS A 31 9.78 -12.34 -14.32
CA CYS A 31 11.03 -11.94 -14.92
C CYS A 31 12.08 -13.06 -14.79
N LYS A 32 13.11 -12.98 -15.63
CA LYS A 32 14.38 -13.70 -15.41
C LYS A 32 15.12 -13.11 -14.21
N ASP A 33 16.21 -13.77 -13.80
CA ASP A 33 17.07 -13.36 -12.68
C ASP A 33 17.74 -11.97 -12.88
N ASP A 34 17.80 -11.49 -14.13
CA ASP A 34 18.31 -10.17 -14.52
C ASP A 34 17.20 -9.10 -14.64
N PHE A 35 16.01 -9.38 -14.10
CA PHE A 35 14.79 -8.55 -14.21
C PHE A 35 14.25 -8.39 -15.64
N CYS A 36 14.78 -9.11 -16.65
CA CYS A 36 14.20 -9.11 -17.99
C CYS A 36 12.77 -9.68 -17.94
N PRO A 37 11.75 -8.93 -18.38
CA PRO A 37 10.35 -9.36 -18.30
C PRO A 37 10.10 -10.55 -19.23
N ILE A 38 9.39 -11.55 -18.71
CA ILE A 38 8.94 -12.74 -19.45
C ILE A 38 7.43 -12.63 -19.68
N ASN A 39 6.68 -12.32 -18.62
CA ASN A 39 5.23 -12.27 -18.69
C ASN A 39 4.64 -11.33 -17.62
N ARG A 40 3.43 -10.84 -17.85
CA ARG A 40 2.66 -10.04 -16.89
C ARG A 40 1.23 -10.56 -16.80
N ILE A 41 0.78 -10.86 -15.59
CA ILE A 41 -0.51 -11.45 -15.29
C ILE A 41 -1.33 -10.43 -14.51
N ALA A 42 -2.35 -9.89 -15.14
CA ALA A 42 -3.28 -8.97 -14.48
C ALA A 42 -4.13 -9.70 -13.45
N TYR A 43 -4.52 -9.01 -12.38
CA TYR A 43 -5.37 -9.62 -11.34
C TYR A 43 -6.73 -10.22 -11.79
N PRO A 44 -7.46 -9.73 -12.80
CA PRO A 44 -8.76 -10.32 -13.18
C PRO A 44 -8.65 -11.77 -13.63
N VAL A 45 -7.51 -12.15 -14.22
CA VAL A 45 -7.30 -13.51 -14.70
C VAL A 45 -6.76 -14.43 -13.60
N VAL A 46 -6.36 -13.89 -12.44
CA VAL A 46 -5.92 -14.69 -11.30
C VAL A 46 -7.16 -15.26 -10.59
N GLN A 47 -7.34 -16.58 -10.70
CA GLN A 47 -8.47 -17.26 -10.08
C GLN A 47 -8.18 -17.65 -8.63
N MET A 48 -6.97 -18.14 -8.35
CA MET A 48 -6.61 -18.67 -7.04
C MET A 48 -5.09 -18.71 -6.86
N ALA A 49 -4.63 -18.53 -5.63
CA ALA A 49 -3.28 -18.86 -5.20
C ALA A 49 -3.37 -19.85 -4.03
N THR A 50 -2.48 -20.85 -3.98
CA THR A 50 -2.36 -21.80 -2.86
C THR A 50 -0.90 -22.05 -2.53
N GLN A 51 -0.63 -22.54 -1.32
CA GLN A 51 0.72 -22.81 -0.82
C GLN A 51 0.78 -24.22 -0.21
N SER A 52 1.80 -25.00 -0.59
CA SER A 52 2.10 -26.30 0.02
C SER A 52 3.60 -26.43 0.24
N GLY A 53 4.03 -26.51 1.50
CA GLY A 53 5.44 -26.56 1.86
C GLY A 53 6.25 -25.40 1.26
N LYS A 54 7.21 -25.72 0.40
CA LYS A 54 8.04 -24.70 -0.29
C LYS A 54 7.46 -24.22 -1.62
N ASN A 55 6.27 -24.68 -2.01
CA ASN A 55 5.69 -24.43 -3.31
C ASN A 55 4.51 -23.48 -3.21
N VAL A 56 4.40 -22.56 -4.16
CA VAL A 56 3.24 -21.70 -4.39
C VAL A 56 2.65 -22.05 -5.75
N TYR A 57 1.33 -22.23 -5.81
CA TYR A 57 0.60 -22.55 -7.02
C TYR A 57 -0.33 -21.38 -7.36
N LEU A 58 -0.26 -20.87 -8.58
CA LEU A 58 -1.08 -19.78 -9.06
C LEU A 58 -1.95 -20.26 -10.22
N THR A 59 -3.26 -20.30 -10.01
CA THR A 59 -4.24 -20.67 -11.04
C THR A 59 -4.70 -19.41 -11.78
N VAL A 60 -4.47 -19.39 -13.09
CA VAL A 60 -4.77 -18.27 -13.98
C VAL A 60 -5.73 -18.72 -15.07
N ALA A 61 -6.77 -17.93 -15.33
CA ALA A 61 -7.68 -18.13 -16.45
C ALA A 61 -7.00 -17.78 -17.77
N LYS A 62 -7.10 -18.65 -18.77
CA LYS A 62 -6.75 -18.35 -20.16
C LYS A 62 -7.94 -17.75 -20.90
N GLU A 63 -7.66 -17.04 -21.98
CA GLU A 63 -8.69 -16.50 -22.89
C GLU A 63 -9.60 -17.59 -23.48
N SER A 64 -9.09 -18.83 -23.59
CA SER A 64 -9.87 -19.97 -24.08
C SER A 64 -10.91 -20.49 -23.06
N GLY A 65 -11.07 -19.86 -21.90
CA GLY A 65 -11.96 -20.29 -20.81
C GLY A 65 -11.39 -21.39 -19.90
N ASN A 66 -10.26 -21.98 -20.26
CA ASN A 66 -9.57 -22.99 -19.44
C ASN A 66 -8.59 -22.33 -18.47
N SER A 67 -8.30 -22.99 -17.35
CA SER A 67 -7.32 -22.50 -16.37
C SER A 67 -5.96 -23.18 -16.52
N VAL A 68 -4.88 -22.45 -16.23
CA VAL A 68 -3.52 -22.99 -16.09
C VAL A 68 -3.02 -22.79 -14.67
N VAL A 69 -2.25 -23.76 -14.16
CA VAL A 69 -1.61 -23.67 -12.86
C VAL A 69 -0.11 -23.43 -13.06
N LEU A 70 0.39 -22.32 -12.55
CA LEU A 70 1.82 -22.00 -12.50
C LEU A 70 2.40 -22.45 -11.15
N LEU A 71 3.50 -23.20 -11.19
CA LEU A 71 4.21 -23.69 -10.01
C LEU A 71 5.46 -22.86 -9.76
N PHE A 72 5.57 -22.31 -8.55
CA PHE A 72 6.75 -21.59 -8.07
C PHE A 72 7.34 -22.30 -6.85
N LYS A 73 8.54 -22.86 -7.00
CA LYS A 73 9.32 -23.50 -5.94
C LYS A 73 10.21 -22.47 -5.26
N MET A 74 10.10 -22.39 -3.94
CA MET A 74 10.81 -21.41 -3.10
C MET A 74 11.92 -22.09 -2.30
N ILE A 75 12.89 -21.30 -1.81
CA ILE A 75 13.99 -21.82 -0.99
C ILE A 75 13.52 -22.41 0.37
N SER A 76 12.42 -21.89 0.90
CA SER A 76 11.88 -22.29 2.21
C SER A 76 10.36 -22.10 2.28
N THR A 77 9.73 -22.78 3.24
CA THR A 77 8.29 -22.62 3.54
C THR A 77 7.96 -21.19 3.97
N ARG A 78 8.89 -20.51 4.68
CA ARG A 78 8.72 -19.11 5.06
C ARG A 78 8.71 -18.20 3.84
N ALA A 79 9.63 -18.41 2.91
CA ALA A 79 9.65 -17.65 1.65
C ALA A 79 8.36 -17.89 0.85
N ALA A 80 7.91 -19.16 0.75
CA ALA A 80 6.65 -19.49 0.07
C ALA A 80 5.43 -18.82 0.72
N SER A 81 5.40 -18.77 2.05
CA SER A 81 4.39 -18.02 2.79
C SER A 81 4.44 -16.51 2.48
N GLY A 82 5.64 -15.94 2.31
CA GLY A 82 5.81 -14.53 1.92
C GLY A 82 5.18 -14.24 0.56
N LEU A 83 5.57 -14.99 -0.48
CA LEU A 83 4.99 -14.83 -1.82
C LEU A 83 3.47 -15.07 -1.83
N TYR A 84 3.00 -16.11 -1.14
CA TYR A 84 1.57 -16.40 -1.03
C TYR A 84 0.80 -15.22 -0.42
N ARG A 85 1.31 -14.65 0.68
CA ARG A 85 0.71 -13.48 1.33
C ARG A 85 0.75 -12.26 0.42
N ALA A 86 1.88 -11.98 -0.24
CA ALA A 86 1.97 -10.88 -1.19
C ALA A 86 0.90 -11.01 -2.29
N LEU A 87 0.73 -12.20 -2.87
CA LEU A 87 -0.29 -12.47 -3.89
C LEU A 87 -1.71 -12.23 -3.39
N THR A 88 -2.07 -12.79 -2.23
CA THR A 88 -3.45 -12.72 -1.70
C THR A 88 -3.78 -11.35 -1.11
N GLU A 89 -2.86 -10.73 -0.37
CA GLU A 89 -3.03 -9.42 0.25
C GLU A 89 -3.10 -8.32 -0.83
N THR A 90 -2.20 -8.36 -1.82
CA THR A 90 -2.19 -7.34 -2.88
C THR A 90 -3.42 -7.49 -3.78
N HIS A 91 -3.80 -8.72 -4.14
CA HIS A 91 -5.06 -8.96 -4.85
C HIS A 91 -6.27 -8.44 -4.05
N ALA A 92 -6.36 -8.78 -2.76
CA ALA A 92 -7.45 -8.31 -1.90
C ALA A 92 -7.49 -6.77 -1.80
N PHE A 93 -6.34 -6.14 -1.65
CA PHE A 93 -6.23 -4.69 -1.54
C PHE A 93 -6.71 -3.96 -2.80
N TYR A 94 -6.36 -4.45 -4.00
CA TYR A 94 -6.70 -3.78 -5.26
C TYR A 94 -8.00 -4.25 -5.92
N ARG A 95 -8.54 -5.41 -5.53
CA ARG A 95 -9.73 -6.00 -6.18
C ARG A 95 -10.95 -6.18 -5.30
N CYS A 96 -10.79 -6.35 -4.00
CA CYS A 96 -11.94 -6.58 -3.13
C CYS A 96 -12.52 -5.25 -2.65
N ASP A 97 -13.84 -5.20 -2.50
CA ASP A 97 -14.50 -4.03 -1.91
C ASP A 97 -14.14 -3.88 -0.43
N THR A 98 -14.08 -5.00 0.30
CA THR A 98 -13.76 -5.03 1.74
C THR A 98 -12.83 -6.19 2.09
N VAL A 99 -12.03 -6.04 3.15
CA VAL A 99 -11.17 -7.14 3.64
C VAL A 99 -12.01 -8.32 4.12
N THR A 100 -13.18 -8.09 4.73
CA THR A 100 -14.09 -9.16 5.15
C THR A 100 -14.55 -10.01 3.96
N SER A 101 -14.89 -9.38 2.83
CA SER A 101 -15.23 -10.11 1.59
C SER A 101 -14.07 -10.93 1.06
N ALA A 102 -12.83 -10.43 1.19
CA ALA A 102 -11.64 -11.16 0.79
C ALA A 102 -11.40 -12.39 1.68
N VAL A 103 -11.52 -12.23 3.00
CA VAL A 103 -11.42 -13.34 3.97
C VAL A 103 -12.50 -14.38 3.69
N MET A 104 -13.74 -13.96 3.43
CA MET A 104 -14.82 -14.89 3.05
C MET A 104 -14.54 -15.57 1.71
N MET A 105 -14.08 -14.84 0.69
CA MET A 105 -13.76 -15.40 -0.63
C MET A 105 -12.63 -16.43 -0.54
N GLN A 106 -11.60 -16.17 0.26
CA GLN A 106 -10.52 -17.11 0.49
C GLN A 106 -11.00 -18.32 1.29
N TYR A 107 -11.77 -18.12 2.37
CA TYR A 107 -12.37 -19.22 3.14
C TYR A 107 -13.32 -20.07 2.29
N SER A 108 -14.16 -19.47 1.43
CA SER A 108 -15.06 -20.18 0.53
C SER A 108 -14.30 -20.97 -0.55
N ARG A 109 -13.18 -20.45 -1.05
CA ARG A 109 -12.32 -21.16 -2.00
C ARG A 109 -11.57 -22.31 -1.32
N ASP A 110 -11.07 -22.10 -0.10
CA ASP A 110 -10.47 -23.15 0.73
C ASP A 110 -11.50 -24.21 1.17
N LEU A 111 -12.77 -23.83 1.37
CA LEU A 111 -13.88 -24.74 1.68
C LEU A 111 -14.29 -25.57 0.46
N LYS A 112 -14.31 -24.97 -0.73
CA LYS A 112 -14.53 -25.72 -1.99
C LYS A 112 -13.38 -26.70 -2.27
N GLY A 113 -12.16 -26.36 -1.82
CA GLY A 113 -11.03 -27.29 -1.70
C GLY A 113 -11.22 -28.36 -0.61
N HIS A 114 -11.82 -28.02 0.54
CA HIS A 114 -12.16 -28.97 1.61
C HIS A 114 -13.19 -30.02 1.18
N LEU A 115 -14.20 -29.63 0.41
CA LEU A 115 -15.17 -30.58 -0.14
C LEU A 115 -14.49 -31.54 -1.12
N ALA A 116 -13.44 -31.13 -1.82
CA ALA A 116 -12.63 -32.02 -2.64
C ALA A 116 -11.73 -32.96 -1.81
N SER A 117 -11.22 -32.51 -0.64
CA SER A 117 -10.40 -33.35 0.26
C SER A 117 -11.21 -34.34 1.09
N LEU A 118 -12.53 -34.17 1.23
CA LEU A 118 -13.40 -35.20 1.82
C LEU A 118 -13.52 -36.46 0.95
N PHE A 119 -13.15 -36.37 -0.34
CA PHE A 119 -13.16 -37.51 -1.29
C PHE A 119 -11.77 -37.99 -1.72
N LEU A 120 -10.70 -37.29 -1.34
CA LEU A 120 -9.31 -37.63 -1.68
C LEU A 120 -8.45 -37.49 -0.42
N ASN A 121 -8.03 -38.63 0.13
CA ASN A 121 -7.13 -38.75 1.28
C ASN A 121 -5.76 -38.13 0.99
N GLU A 122 -5.58 -36.83 1.26
CA GLU A 122 -4.27 -36.25 1.52
C GLU A 122 -4.34 -35.17 2.61
N ASN A 123 -3.41 -35.26 3.57
CA ASN A 123 -3.28 -34.36 4.71
C ASN A 123 -2.87 -32.94 4.28
N ILE A 124 -3.85 -32.10 3.93
CA ILE A 124 -3.63 -30.66 3.79
C ILE A 124 -3.73 -30.04 5.18
N ASN A 125 -2.72 -29.25 5.56
CA ASN A 125 -2.57 -28.62 6.87
C ASN A 125 -3.76 -27.72 7.22
N LEU A 126 -4.79 -28.31 7.83
CA LEU A 126 -5.94 -27.63 8.39
C LEU A 126 -5.49 -26.69 9.51
N GLY A 127 -5.82 -25.40 9.40
CA GLY A 127 -5.81 -24.50 10.56
C GLY A 127 -4.81 -23.35 10.57
N LYS A 128 -4.17 -22.99 9.45
CA LYS A 128 -3.47 -21.68 9.42
C LYS A 128 -4.50 -20.56 9.32
N LYS A 129 -4.81 -19.92 10.45
CA LYS A 129 -5.48 -18.62 10.49
C LYS A 129 -4.60 -17.63 9.74
N TYR A 130 -4.88 -17.39 8.47
CA TYR A 130 -4.18 -16.36 7.70
C TYR A 130 -4.59 -15.02 8.28
N VAL A 131 -3.71 -14.47 9.11
CA VAL A 131 -3.78 -13.08 9.55
C VAL A 131 -3.33 -12.26 8.35
N PHE A 132 -4.28 -11.60 7.71
CA PHE A 132 -3.97 -10.56 6.73
C PHE A 132 -3.44 -9.36 7.50
N ASP A 133 -2.28 -8.84 7.11
CA ASP A 133 -1.75 -7.61 7.71
C ASP A 133 -2.53 -6.38 7.20
N ILE A 134 -3.20 -6.50 6.05
CA ILE A 134 -4.07 -5.45 5.51
C ILE A 134 -5.38 -5.34 6.31
N LYS A 135 -5.64 -4.14 6.84
CA LYS A 135 -6.86 -3.84 7.61
C LYS A 135 -7.99 -3.25 6.77
N ARG A 136 -7.66 -2.70 5.60
CA ARG A 136 -8.56 -2.02 4.66
C ARG A 136 -8.10 -2.26 3.23
N THR A 137 -9.03 -2.37 2.28
CA THR A 137 -8.75 -2.36 0.84
C THR A 137 -8.41 -0.94 0.36
N SER A 138 -7.88 -0.81 -0.86
CA SER A 138 -7.62 0.51 -1.48
C SER A 138 -8.87 1.39 -1.51
N LYS A 139 -10.03 0.80 -1.84
CA LYS A 139 -11.33 1.47 -1.83
C LYS A 139 -11.75 1.89 -0.43
N GLU A 140 -11.58 1.02 0.57
CA GLU A 140 -11.88 1.36 1.96
C GLU A 140 -10.96 2.48 2.49
N VAL A 141 -9.68 2.48 2.11
CA VAL A 141 -8.74 3.56 2.45
C VAL A 141 -9.18 4.87 1.81
N TYR A 142 -9.49 4.86 0.51
CA TYR A 142 -9.96 6.03 -0.21
C TYR A 142 -11.26 6.60 0.38
N ASP A 143 -12.26 5.73 0.61
CA ASP A 143 -13.53 6.14 1.18
C ASP A 143 -13.40 6.64 2.61
N HIS A 144 -12.56 6.00 3.43
CA HIS A 144 -12.28 6.44 4.78
C HIS A 144 -11.61 7.81 4.79
N ALA A 145 -10.58 8.00 3.96
CA ALA A 145 -9.89 9.29 3.83
C ALA A 145 -10.87 10.39 3.38
N ARG A 146 -11.66 10.12 2.34
CA ARG A 146 -12.68 11.05 1.85
C ARG A 146 -13.71 11.42 2.92
N ARG A 147 -14.24 10.44 3.66
CA ARG A 147 -15.18 10.71 4.76
C ARG A 147 -14.54 11.47 5.91
N ALA A 148 -13.29 11.16 6.24
CA ALA A 148 -12.55 11.87 7.29
C ALA A 148 -12.34 13.35 6.91
N LEU A 149 -11.98 13.63 5.66
CA LEU A 149 -11.86 14.99 5.14
C LEU A 149 -13.22 15.73 5.13
N TYR A 150 -14.28 15.07 4.67
CA TYR A 150 -15.63 15.64 4.69
C TYR A 150 -16.08 15.99 6.13
N ASN A 151 -15.88 15.07 7.07
CA ASN A 151 -16.20 15.29 8.48
C ASN A 151 -15.33 16.38 9.13
N ALA A 152 -14.11 16.59 8.62
CA ALA A 152 -13.23 17.69 9.02
C ALA A 152 -13.63 19.05 8.40
N GLY A 153 -14.74 19.10 7.63
CA GLY A 153 -15.22 20.32 7.01
C GLY A 153 -14.52 20.69 5.69
N VAL A 154 -13.70 19.78 5.14
CA VAL A 154 -13.06 19.96 3.84
C VAL A 154 -14.02 19.45 2.76
N VAL A 155 -14.85 20.36 2.23
CA VAL A 155 -15.80 20.06 1.15
C VAL A 155 -15.19 20.35 -0.23
N ASP A 156 -15.05 19.27 -1.01
CA ASP A 156 -14.81 19.15 -2.45
C ASP A 156 -13.65 19.95 -3.11
N LEU A 157 -12.58 19.22 -3.47
CA LEU A 157 -11.56 19.62 -4.46
C LEU A 157 -12.03 19.41 -5.91
N VAL A 158 -13.27 18.93 -6.12
CA VAL A 158 -13.85 18.74 -7.45
C VAL A 158 -14.98 19.73 -7.63
N SER A 159 -14.76 20.76 -8.46
CA SER A 159 -15.80 21.69 -8.86
C SER A 159 -16.96 20.93 -9.53
N ARG A 160 -18.06 20.74 -8.81
CA ARG A 160 -19.38 20.52 -9.44
C ARG A 160 -20.22 21.75 -9.17
N SER A 161 -20.34 22.57 -10.21
CA SER A 161 -21.46 23.47 -10.40
C SER A 161 -22.73 22.63 -10.40
N ASP A 162 -23.47 22.62 -9.29
CA ASP A 162 -24.92 22.65 -9.32
C ASP A 162 -25.52 22.92 -7.94
N HIS A 163 -26.47 23.86 -7.93
CA HIS A 163 -27.22 24.30 -6.77
C HIS A 163 -28.17 23.21 -6.27
N SER A 164 -27.94 22.70 -5.06
CA SER A 164 -29.01 22.42 -4.06
C SER A 164 -28.41 21.80 -2.78
N PRO A 165 -28.91 22.17 -1.58
CA PRO A 165 -28.44 21.58 -0.33
C PRO A 165 -29.23 20.30 -0.02
N PRO A 166 -28.60 19.23 0.46
CA PRO A 166 -29.30 18.25 1.27
C PRO A 166 -28.88 18.38 2.73
N ASN A 167 -29.90 18.55 3.57
CA ASN A 167 -29.87 18.42 5.02
C ASN A 167 -29.00 17.24 5.48
N SER A 168 -28.03 17.49 6.35
CA SER A 168 -27.37 16.43 7.12
C SER A 168 -27.78 16.51 8.59
N PRO A 169 -28.35 15.44 9.18
CA PRO A 169 -28.59 15.36 10.61
C PRO A 169 -27.26 15.07 11.33
N LEU A 170 -26.98 15.83 12.39
CA LEU A 170 -25.84 15.61 13.27
C LEU A 170 -25.80 14.16 13.79
N LYS A 171 -24.60 13.58 13.84
CA LYS A 171 -24.18 12.73 14.96
C LYS A 171 -22.81 13.17 15.46
N SER A 172 -22.86 14.06 16.44
CA SER A 172 -21.80 14.35 17.39
C SER A 172 -21.61 13.16 18.34
N SER A 173 -20.53 12.43 18.16
CA SER A 173 -19.99 11.56 19.20
C SER A 173 -18.51 11.36 18.93
N GLU A 174 -17.68 12.20 19.53
CA GLU A 174 -16.55 11.81 20.40
C GLU A 174 -15.53 12.95 20.53
N SER A 175 -15.67 13.72 21.61
CA SER A 175 -14.65 13.95 22.64
C SER A 175 -14.92 15.30 23.30
N SER A 176 -15.30 15.23 24.58
CA SER A 176 -15.63 16.34 25.44
C SER A 176 -14.41 17.21 25.71
N MET A 177 -13.99 18.06 24.76
CA MET A 177 -12.94 19.06 24.97
C MET A 177 -13.10 20.29 24.06
N ASN A 178 -14.31 20.84 23.90
CA ASN A 178 -14.48 22.14 23.25
C ASN A 178 -14.80 23.20 24.31
N CYS A 179 -13.87 24.12 24.58
CA CYS A 179 -14.18 25.36 25.30
C CYS A 179 -15.10 26.22 24.41
N ALA A 180 -16.42 26.10 24.58
CA ALA A 180 -17.40 26.90 23.84
C ALA A 180 -17.48 28.38 24.30
N SER A 181 -16.69 28.79 25.30
CA SER A 181 -16.77 30.12 25.94
C SER A 181 -15.50 30.96 25.83
N CYS A 182 -14.53 30.56 25.00
CA CYS A 182 -13.25 31.23 24.86
C CYS A 182 -13.21 32.05 23.54
N GLU A 183 -13.70 33.30 23.51
CA GLU A 183 -13.69 34.18 22.31
C GLU A 183 -12.29 34.76 21.98
N GLY A 184 -11.20 34.01 22.15
CA GLY A 184 -9.87 34.53 21.83
C GLY A 184 -8.79 33.46 21.59
N LEU A 185 -7.72 33.89 20.90
CA LEU A 185 -6.46 33.17 20.63
C LEU A 185 -5.70 32.69 21.90
N SER A 186 -6.29 32.80 23.09
CA SER A 186 -5.69 32.47 24.38
C SER A 186 -6.12 31.11 24.95
N CYS A 187 -7.07 30.41 24.32
CA CYS A 187 -7.46 29.07 24.78
C CYS A 187 -6.26 28.11 24.70
N GLN A 188 -5.96 27.41 25.81
CA GLN A 188 -4.86 26.44 25.88
C GLN A 188 -4.98 25.36 24.80
N GLN A 189 -6.20 25.03 24.38
CA GLN A 189 -6.49 24.06 23.31
C GLN A 189 -6.07 24.59 21.92
N THR A 190 -6.42 25.84 21.60
CA THR A 190 -6.01 26.49 20.34
C THR A 190 -4.48 26.61 20.26
N ARG A 191 -3.84 26.99 21.36
CA ARG A 191 -2.36 27.06 21.44
C ARG A 191 -1.73 25.68 21.26
N ALA A 192 -2.28 24.65 21.89
CA ALA A 192 -1.79 23.28 21.74
C ALA A 192 -1.95 22.74 20.32
N LEU A 193 -3.05 23.07 19.63
CA LEU A 193 -3.27 22.68 18.24
C LEU A 193 -2.35 23.44 17.28
N GLN A 194 -2.19 24.75 17.46
CA GLN A 194 -1.25 25.58 16.71
C GLN A 194 0.19 25.07 16.87
N GLU A 195 0.58 24.71 18.09
CA GLU A 195 1.90 24.16 18.36
C GLU A 195 2.12 22.80 17.69
N LYS A 196 1.09 21.93 17.68
CA LYS A 196 1.14 20.66 16.94
C LYS A 196 1.27 20.89 15.43
N LEU A 197 0.50 21.81 14.88
CA LEU A 197 0.59 22.19 13.47
C LEU A 197 1.97 22.74 13.10
N ARG A 198 2.54 23.61 13.96
CA ARG A 198 3.89 24.13 13.79
C ARG A 198 4.93 23.02 13.74
N LYS A 199 4.91 22.09 14.69
CA LYS A 199 5.82 20.93 14.73
C LYS A 199 5.69 20.04 13.49
N LEU A 200 4.47 19.82 13.01
CA LEU A 200 4.24 19.04 11.79
C LEU A 200 4.80 19.74 10.55
N LYS A 201 4.64 21.06 10.44
CA LYS A 201 5.23 21.85 9.36
C LYS A 201 6.76 21.83 9.41
N GLU A 202 7.35 22.03 10.58
CA GLU A 202 8.80 21.99 10.78
C GLU A 202 9.40 20.61 10.45
N ALA A 203 8.69 19.52 10.76
CA ALA A 203 9.12 18.17 10.41
C ALA A 203 9.17 17.88 8.90
N MET A 204 8.54 18.73 8.07
CA MET A 204 8.58 18.63 6.60
C MET A 204 9.68 19.48 5.96
N LEU A 205 10.44 20.24 6.75
CA LEU A 205 11.54 21.05 6.27
C LEU A 205 12.83 20.23 6.16
N CYS A 206 13.68 20.63 5.21
CA CYS A 206 14.99 20.07 5.01
C CYS A 206 15.79 20.13 6.31
N MET A 207 16.34 19.00 6.75
CA MET A 207 17.09 18.95 8.01
C MET A 207 18.43 19.72 7.98
N VAL A 208 18.86 20.17 6.81
CA VAL A 208 20.15 20.86 6.60
C VAL A 208 19.95 22.37 6.61
N CYS A 209 19.10 22.92 5.73
CA CYS A 209 18.84 24.37 5.71
C CYS A 209 17.73 24.78 6.68
N CYS A 210 16.82 23.88 7.06
CA CYS A 210 15.62 24.17 7.86
C CYS A 210 14.73 25.26 7.25
N GLU A 211 14.84 25.50 5.94
CA GLU A 211 14.14 26.58 5.23
C GLU A 211 13.23 26.04 4.12
N GLU A 212 13.73 25.14 3.28
CA GLU A 212 12.99 24.56 2.17
C GLU A 212 12.33 23.22 2.53
N GLU A 213 11.21 22.89 1.88
CA GLU A 213 10.56 21.59 2.04
C GLU A 213 11.43 20.42 1.55
N ILE A 214 11.27 19.25 2.17
CA ILE A 214 11.90 18.02 1.72
C ILE A 214 11.32 17.61 0.36
N ASN A 215 12.16 17.50 -0.66
CA ASN A 215 11.76 17.11 -2.01
C ASN A 215 12.76 16.15 -2.70
N SER A 216 13.72 15.58 -1.95
CA SER A 216 14.80 14.76 -2.51
C SER A 216 15.04 13.48 -1.72
N ALA A 217 15.36 12.40 -2.45
CA ALA A 217 15.73 11.09 -1.92
C ALA A 217 17.19 10.74 -2.24
N PHE A 218 17.92 10.20 -1.27
CA PHE A 218 19.30 9.73 -1.45
C PHE A 218 19.33 8.28 -1.95
N CYS A 219 19.84 8.02 -3.16
CA CYS A 219 19.98 6.66 -3.68
C CYS A 219 21.36 6.07 -3.37
N PRO A 220 21.43 4.76 -3.01
CA PRO A 220 20.34 3.77 -3.02
C PRO A 220 19.56 3.65 -1.70
N CYS A 221 19.92 4.38 -0.65
CA CYS A 221 19.36 4.15 0.69
C CYS A 221 17.89 4.58 0.87
N GLY A 222 17.37 5.45 -0.01
CA GLY A 222 15.97 5.89 -0.02
C GLY A 222 15.58 6.92 1.04
N HIS A 223 16.51 7.40 1.88
CA HIS A 223 16.17 8.42 2.89
C HIS A 223 15.80 9.76 2.24
N THR A 224 14.67 10.34 2.68
CA THR A 224 14.12 11.61 2.19
C THR A 224 14.11 12.64 3.31
N VAL A 225 15.19 13.40 3.46
CA VAL A 225 15.37 14.34 4.59
C VAL A 225 15.88 15.72 4.18
N CYS A 226 16.10 15.96 2.89
CA CYS A 226 16.68 17.20 2.39
C CYS A 226 15.90 17.76 1.20
N CYS A 227 15.99 19.08 1.00
CA CYS A 227 15.67 19.70 -0.27
C CYS A 227 16.76 19.41 -1.31
N GLU A 228 16.45 19.66 -2.58
CA GLU A 228 17.32 19.39 -3.72
C GLU A 228 18.64 20.16 -3.64
N GLY A 229 18.58 21.44 -3.26
CA GLY A 229 19.77 22.29 -3.13
C GLY A 229 20.77 21.78 -2.08
N CYS A 230 20.27 21.31 -0.93
CA CYS A 230 21.13 20.72 0.10
C CYS A 230 21.57 19.29 -0.24
N ALA A 231 20.68 18.48 -0.83
CA ALA A 231 20.98 17.10 -1.17
C ALA A 231 22.09 17.01 -2.23
N ALA A 232 22.10 17.89 -3.22
CA ALA A 232 23.12 17.93 -4.28
C ALA A 232 24.56 18.17 -3.77
N GLN A 233 24.70 18.74 -2.57
CA GLN A 233 26.01 19.05 -1.97
C GLN A 233 26.55 17.93 -1.06
N LEU A 234 25.76 16.88 -0.83
CA LEU A 234 26.10 15.80 0.10
C LEU A 234 26.60 14.55 -0.63
N GLN A 235 27.79 14.07 -0.25
CA GLN A 235 28.34 12.81 -0.77
C GLN A 235 27.91 11.56 0.01
N SER A 236 27.35 11.75 1.22
CA SER A 236 26.87 10.69 2.09
C SER A 236 25.53 11.09 2.73
N CYS A 237 24.63 10.13 2.89
CA CYS A 237 23.33 10.35 3.50
C CYS A 237 23.49 10.79 4.97
N PRO A 238 22.86 11.89 5.41
CA PRO A 238 23.01 12.39 6.79
C PRO A 238 22.36 11.47 7.84
N VAL A 239 21.46 10.57 7.43
CA VAL A 239 20.77 9.62 8.32
C VAL A 239 21.61 8.37 8.53
N CYS A 240 21.95 7.67 7.45
CA CYS A 240 22.57 6.34 7.51
C CYS A 240 24.04 6.31 7.10
N ARG A 241 24.61 7.45 6.68
CA ARG A 241 26.01 7.63 6.25
C ARG A 241 26.41 6.81 5.03
N SER A 242 25.47 6.14 4.37
CA SER A 242 25.70 5.46 3.10
C SER A 242 26.13 6.47 2.04
N ARG A 243 27.08 6.07 1.18
CA ARG A 243 27.52 6.86 0.04
C ARG A 243 26.33 7.14 -0.89
N VAL A 244 26.21 8.39 -1.33
CA VAL A 244 25.17 8.81 -2.28
C VAL A 244 25.68 8.57 -3.69
N GLU A 245 24.96 7.76 -4.46
CA GLU A 245 25.25 7.54 -5.88
C GLU A 245 24.60 8.62 -6.75
N HIS A 246 23.34 8.93 -6.47
CA HIS A 246 22.63 10.06 -7.05
C HIS A 246 21.51 10.53 -6.12
N VAL A 247 21.00 11.73 -6.38
CA VAL A 247 19.85 12.31 -5.70
C VAL A 247 18.67 12.28 -6.67
N GLN A 248 17.53 11.77 -6.20
CA GLN A 248 16.30 11.69 -6.98
C GLN A 248 15.28 12.68 -6.41
N HIS A 249 14.81 13.62 -7.22
CA HIS A 249 13.68 14.47 -6.85
C HIS A 249 12.43 13.62 -6.64
N VAL A 250 11.70 13.85 -5.54
CA VAL A 250 10.48 13.13 -5.15
C VAL A 250 9.35 14.11 -4.86
N TYR A 251 8.12 13.68 -5.16
CA TYR A 251 6.91 14.44 -4.85
C TYR A 251 6.25 13.82 -3.63
N LEU A 252 6.32 14.50 -2.49
CA LEU A 252 5.65 14.05 -1.27
C LEU A 252 4.16 14.41 -1.33
N PRO A 253 3.24 13.52 -0.91
CA PRO A 253 1.80 13.79 -0.88
C PRO A 253 1.41 15.00 -0.01
N THR A 254 2.32 15.45 0.84
CA THR A 254 2.17 16.60 1.74
C THR A 254 2.64 17.92 1.13
N HIS A 255 3.17 17.92 -0.10
CA HIS A 255 3.69 19.13 -0.73
C HIS A 255 2.59 20.18 -0.87
N THR A 256 2.89 21.42 -0.50
CA THR A 256 1.89 22.49 -0.39
C THR A 256 1.17 22.77 -1.73
N SER A 257 1.84 22.54 -2.87
CA SER A 257 1.22 22.64 -4.20
C SER A 257 0.21 21.52 -4.53
N LEU A 258 0.29 20.38 -3.86
CA LEU A 258 -0.66 19.26 -4.00
C LEU A 258 -1.84 19.38 -3.04
N LEU A 259 -1.68 20.14 -1.95
CA LEU A 259 -2.71 20.31 -0.93
C LEU A 259 -3.54 21.59 -1.08
N ASN A 260 -3.21 22.51 -1.99
CA ASN A 260 -3.91 23.80 -2.16
C ASN A 260 -4.23 24.49 -0.80
N LEU A 261 -3.31 24.38 0.16
CA LEU A 261 -3.41 25.02 1.47
C LEU A 261 -2.87 26.45 1.44
N THR A 262 -3.17 27.21 0.37
CA THR A 262 -3.04 28.67 0.39
C THR A 262 -4.05 29.21 1.39
N VAL A 263 -3.59 29.39 2.63
CA VAL A 263 -4.26 30.22 3.63
C VAL A 263 -4.19 31.65 3.12
N ILE A 264 -5.34 32.23 2.79
CA ILE A 264 -5.52 33.68 2.66
C ILE A 264 -5.37 34.31 4.05
#